data_AF-A0A2V6QLX6-F1
#
_entry.id   AF-A0A2V6QLX6-F1
#
_cell.length_a   1.000
_cell.length_b   1.000
_cell.length_c   1.000
_cell.angle_alpha   90.00
_cell.angle_beta   90.00
_cell.angle_gamma   90.00
#
_symmetry.space_group_name_H-M   'P 1'
#
loop_
_entity.id
_entity.type
_entity.pdbx_description
1 polymer ?
#
loop_
_entity_poly.entity_id
_entity_poly.type
_entity_poly.pdbx_seq_one_letter_code
_entity_poly.pdbx_strand_id
1 'polypeptide(L)'
;MTEPASEERQKAYFEKARKGVLAWLAKREGAAATLGEMHQHSSERFLIAHQGFSKMMESFVAEGLIDYDAATRTATLTDAGRRFIT
;
A
#
# COMPACT_ATOMS: atom_id res chain seq x y z
N MET A 1 13.83 13.96 -24.52
CA MET A 1 14.24 13.75 -23.11
C MET A 1 13.17 14.39 -22.26
N THR A 2 12.27 13.60 -21.68
CA THR A 2 11.12 14.06 -20.88
C THR A 2 11.42 13.72 -19.42
N GLU A 3 12.32 14.49 -18.82
CA GLU A 3 12.11 15.29 -17.61
C GLU A 3 12.08 14.52 -16.27
N PRO A 4 13.11 14.65 -15.41
CA PRO A 4 13.17 14.04 -14.06
C PRO A 4 12.02 14.49 -13.13
N ALA A 5 11.41 15.65 -13.40
CA ALA A 5 10.22 16.11 -12.70
C ALA A 5 9.02 15.14 -12.82
N SER A 6 8.96 14.32 -13.88
CA SER A 6 7.91 13.30 -14.05
C SER A 6 8.12 12.09 -13.13
N GLU A 7 9.37 11.69 -12.91
CA GLU A 7 9.72 10.55 -12.05
C GLU A 7 9.59 10.91 -10.57
N GLU A 8 10.04 12.10 -10.17
CA GLU A 8 9.89 12.59 -8.79
C GLU A 8 8.42 12.73 -8.41
N ARG A 9 7.58 13.24 -9.32
CA ARG A 9 6.13 13.32 -9.12
C ARG A 9 5.49 11.93 -9.00
N GLN A 10 5.91 10.98 -9.83
CA GLN A 10 5.42 9.59 -9.74
C GLN A 10 5.82 8.95 -8.41
N LYS A 11 7.07 9.13 -7.96
CA LYS A 11 7.53 8.64 -6.65
C LYS A 11 6.75 9.27 -5.50
N ALA A 12 6.61 10.61 -5.51
CA ALA A 12 5.84 11.32 -4.48
C ALA A 12 4.37 10.88 -4.44
N TYR A 13 3.76 10.65 -5.61
CA TYR A 13 2.41 10.12 -5.70
C TYR A 13 2.31 8.70 -5.16
N PHE A 14 3.27 7.84 -5.50
CA PHE A 14 3.32 6.47 -5.02
C PHE A 14 3.45 6.41 -3.49
N GLU A 15 4.33 7.21 -2.90
CA GLU A 15 4.47 7.32 -1.44
C GLU A 15 3.19 7.83 -0.76
N LYS A 16 2.50 8.78 -1.39
CA LYS A 16 1.18 9.23 -0.93
C LYS A 16 0.14 8.10 -0.99
N ALA A 17 0.14 7.31 -2.06
CA ALA A 17 -0.75 6.16 -2.21
C ALA A 17 -0.45 5.08 -1.16
N ARG A 18 0.83 4.79 -0.91
CA ARG A 18 1.28 3.87 0.15
C ARG A 18 0.70 4.24 1.51
N LYS A 19 0.91 5.48 1.95
CA LYS A 19 0.33 6.00 3.20
C LYS A 19 -1.19 5.93 3.20
N GLY A 20 -1.83 6.28 2.09
CA GLY A 20 -3.28 6.27 1.95
C GLY A 20 -3.90 4.87 2.10
N VAL A 21 -3.30 3.86 1.47
CA VAL A 21 -3.75 2.46 1.55
C VAL A 21 -3.58 1.92 2.97
N LEU A 22 -2.43 2.17 3.62
CA LEU A 22 -2.22 1.73 5.01
C LEU A 22 -3.13 2.46 6.00
N ALA A 23 -3.41 3.75 5.77
CA ALA A 23 -4.37 4.50 6.58
C ALA A 23 -5.82 4.02 6.40
N TRP A 24 -6.17 3.54 5.21
CA TRP A 24 -7.44 2.85 4.98
C TRP A 24 -7.46 1.50 5.70
N LEU A 25 -6.40 0.70 5.60
CA LEU A 25 -6.27 -0.59 6.29
C LEU A 25 -6.41 -0.43 7.81
N ALA A 26 -5.81 0.61 8.40
CA ALA A 26 -5.87 0.92 9.83
C ALA A 26 -7.30 1.13 10.37
N LYS A 27 -8.23 1.53 9.50
CA LYS A 27 -9.64 1.80 9.86
C LYS A 27 -10.54 0.56 9.72
N ARG A 28 -10.00 -0.53 9.17
CA ARG A 28 -10.74 -1.79 9.04
C ARG A 28 -10.76 -2.54 10.35
N GLU A 29 -11.77 -3.41 10.50
CA GLU A 29 -11.81 -4.37 11.59
C GLU A 29 -10.53 -5.23 11.58
N GLY A 30 -9.92 -5.40 12.76
CA GLY A 30 -8.63 -6.09 12.89
C GLY A 30 -7.43 -5.40 12.24
N ALA A 31 -7.62 -4.19 11.68
CA ALA A 31 -6.63 -3.54 10.80
C ALA A 31 -6.12 -4.48 9.69
N ALA A 32 -7.03 -5.30 9.16
CA ALA A 32 -6.74 -6.34 8.21
C ALA A 32 -7.63 -6.26 6.96
N ALA A 33 -7.09 -6.73 5.84
CA ALA A 33 -7.81 -6.84 4.57
C ALA A 33 -7.20 -7.93 3.69
N THR A 34 -8.01 -8.53 2.82
CA THR A 34 -7.49 -9.43 1.79
C THR A 34 -6.74 -8.66 0.71
N LEU A 35 -5.83 -9.33 -0.01
CA LEU A 35 -5.16 -8.74 -1.18
C LEU A 35 -6.14 -8.16 -2.20
N GLY A 36 -7.27 -8.85 -2.42
CA GLY A 36 -8.28 -8.41 -3.37
C GLY A 36 -8.89 -7.07 -2.97
N GLU A 37 -9.21 -6.90 -1.69
CA GLU A 37 -9.75 -5.64 -1.17
C GLU A 37 -8.72 -4.51 -1.20
N MET A 38 -7.45 -4.80 -0.87
CA MET A 38 -6.37 -3.81 -0.97
C MET A 38 -6.13 -3.40 -2.42
N HIS A 39 -6.11 -4.35 -3.35
CA HIS A 39 -5.96 -4.08 -4.78
C HIS A 39 -7.10 -3.19 -5.28
N GLN A 40 -8.36 -3.57 -4.98
CA GLN A 40 -9.54 -2.80 -5.36
C GLN A 40 -9.47 -1.37 -4.83
N HIS A 41 -9.21 -1.21 -3.54
CA HIS A 41 -9.10 0.12 -2.93
C HIS A 41 -7.99 0.96 -3.57
N SER A 42 -6.80 0.37 -3.80
CA SER A 42 -5.67 1.06 -4.41
C SER A 42 -5.97 1.50 -5.85
N SER A 43 -6.67 0.67 -6.62
CA SER A 43 -7.08 0.95 -7.99
C SER A 43 -8.12 2.06 -8.04
N GLU A 44 -9.17 1.99 -7.23
CA GLU A 44 -10.26 2.97 -7.25
C GLU A 44 -9.82 4.33 -6.70
N ARG A 45 -9.05 4.34 -5.60
CA ARG A 45 -8.75 5.56 -4.86
C ARG A 45 -7.50 6.28 -5.36
N PHE A 46 -6.53 5.53 -5.85
CA PHE A 46 -5.19 6.01 -6.22
C PHE A 46 -4.79 5.61 -7.65
N LEU A 47 -5.70 5.02 -8.44
CA LEU A 47 -5.44 4.63 -9.84
C LEU A 47 -4.19 3.77 -9.99
N ILE A 48 -3.88 2.95 -8.97
CA ILE A 48 -2.74 2.06 -8.97
C ILE A 48 -3.12 0.78 -9.72
N ALA A 49 -2.51 0.56 -10.89
CA ALA A 49 -2.66 -0.67 -11.65
C ALA A 49 -1.96 -1.86 -10.98
N HIS A 50 -2.26 -3.08 -11.45
CA HIS A 50 -1.78 -4.34 -10.88
C HIS A 50 -0.26 -4.39 -10.58
N GLN A 51 0.57 -3.90 -11.51
CA GLN A 51 2.03 -3.85 -11.33
C GLN A 51 2.45 -2.86 -10.24
N GLY A 52 1.77 -1.71 -10.14
CA GLY A 52 2.01 -0.74 -9.06
C GLY A 52 1.56 -1.29 -7.70
N PHE A 53 0.45 -2.03 -7.67
CA PHE A 53 -0.03 -2.67 -6.46
C PHE A 53 0.93 -3.76 -5.97
N SER A 54 1.48 -4.57 -6.89
CA SER A 54 2.47 -5.60 -6.54
C SER A 54 3.70 -4.97 -5.90
N LYS A 55 4.26 -3.92 -6.50
CA LYS A 55 5.37 -3.14 -5.93
C LYS A 55 5.03 -2.54 -4.56
N MET A 56 3.78 -2.11 -4.38
CA MET A 56 3.32 -1.55 -3.12
C MET A 56 3.30 -2.63 -2.02
N MET A 57 2.74 -3.80 -2.30
CA MET A 57 2.72 -4.92 -1.36
C MET A 57 4.13 -5.40 -1.02
N GLU A 58 5.01 -5.53 -2.01
CA GLU A 58 6.43 -5.84 -1.81
C GLU A 58 7.09 -4.83 -0.87
N SER A 59 6.84 -3.53 -1.06
CA SER A 59 7.39 -2.48 -0.18
C SER A 59 6.86 -2.59 1.26
N PHE A 60 5.58 -2.92 1.44
CA PHE A 60 4.98 -3.06 2.76
C PHE A 60 5.56 -4.24 3.54
N VAL A 61 5.77 -5.38 2.85
CA VAL A 61 6.38 -6.57 3.47
C VAL A 61 7.86 -6.32 3.75
N ALA A 62 8.61 -5.76 2.79
CA ALA A 62 10.03 -5.50 2.94
C ALA A 62 10.35 -4.52 4.08
N GLU A 63 9.47 -3.53 4.29
CA GLU A 63 9.60 -2.55 5.37
C GLU A 63 8.89 -2.98 6.67
N GLY A 64 8.29 -4.17 6.71
CA GLY A 64 7.59 -4.70 7.89
C GLY A 64 6.36 -3.89 8.30
N LEU A 65 5.74 -3.17 7.35
CA LEU A 65 4.56 -2.33 7.59
C LEU A 65 3.27 -3.14 7.70
N ILE A 66 3.27 -4.33 7.10
CA ILE A 66 2.20 -5.33 7.22
C ILE A 66 2.80 -6.69 7.56
N ASP A 67 2.01 -7.53 8.21
CA ASP A 67 2.21 -8.97 8.22
C ASP A 67 1.30 -9.59 7.16
N TYR A 68 1.85 -10.49 6.34
CA TYR A 68 1.14 -11.09 5.22
C TYR A 68 1.00 -12.61 5.40
N ASP A 69 -0.24 -13.06 5.56
CA ASP A 69 -0.58 -14.47 5.60
C ASP A 69 -0.91 -14.97 4.18
N ALA A 70 -0.02 -15.80 3.64
CA ALA A 70 -0.17 -16.40 2.31
C ALA A 70 -1.32 -17.41 2.22
N ALA A 71 -1.71 -18.07 3.34
CA ALA A 71 -2.78 -19.05 3.35
C ALA A 71 -4.15 -18.39 3.19
N THR A 72 -4.38 -17.29 3.91
CA THR A 72 -5.64 -16.53 3.85
C THR A 72 -5.61 -15.37 2.85
N ARG A 73 -4.42 -15.04 2.33
CA ARG A 73 -4.15 -13.86 1.50
C ARG A 73 -4.54 -12.56 2.19
N THR A 74 -4.35 -12.50 3.51
CA THR A 74 -4.70 -11.35 4.35
C THR A 74 -3.45 -10.60 4.75
N ALA A 75 -3.51 -9.27 4.64
CA ALA A 75 -2.52 -8.38 5.18
C ALA A 75 -3.06 -7.72 6.45
N THR A 76 -2.26 -7.72 7.51
CA THR A 76 -2.59 -7.09 8.79
C THR A 76 -1.58 -5.99 9.08
N LEU A 77 -2.06 -4.81 9.47
CA LEU A 77 -1.20 -3.66 9.76
C LEU A 77 -0.35 -3.91 11.02
N THR A 78 0.95 -3.69 10.92
CA THR A 78 1.87 -3.78 12.08
C THR A 78 1.96 -2.45 12.83
N ASP A 79 2.61 -2.45 13.99
CA ASP A 79 2.95 -1.22 14.70
C ASP A 79 3.87 -0.30 13.87
N ALA A 80 4.79 -0.86 13.07
CA ALA A 80 5.61 -0.09 12.15
C ALA A 80 4.75 0.59 11.08
N GLY A 81 3.77 -0.14 10.53
CA GLY A 81 2.78 0.41 9.60
C GLY A 81 1.96 1.56 10.21
N ARG A 82 1.56 1.44 11.48
CA ARG A 82 0.85 2.51 12.21
C ARG A 82 1.70 3.76 12.39
N ARG A 83 2.99 3.61 12.69
CA ARG A 83 3.92 4.75 12.79
C ARG A 83 4.16 5.40 11.44
N PHE A 84 4.22 4.62 10.37
CA PHE A 84 4.45 5.12 9.01
C PHE A 84 3.33 6.05 8.49
N ILE A 85 2.09 5.81 8.92
CA ILE A 85 0.93 6.63 8.54
C ILE A 85 0.68 7.85 9.42
N THR A 86 1.47 8.02 10.50
CA THR A 86 1.44 9.21 11.36
C THR A 86 2.36 10.29 10.79
#